data_AF-A0A8J7DBR4-F1
#
_entry.id   AF-A0A8J7DBR4-F1
#
_cell.length_a   1.000
_cell.length_b   1.000
_cell.length_c   1.000
_cell.angle_alpha   90.00
_cell.angle_beta   90.00
_cell.angle_gamma   90.00
#
_symmetry.space_group_name_H-M   'P 1'
#
loop_
_entity.id
_entity.type
_entity.pdbx_description
1 polymer ?
#
loop_
_entity_poly.entity_id
_entity_poly.type
_entity_poly.pdbx_seq_one_letter_code
_entity_poly.pdbx_strand_id
1 'polypeptide(L)'
;MRTTLNLSRFYKACNPSYTLNIGNVLDRQYYIDFADVRGCKIVEELQRTICRISPDEPTCQLFTGHIGCGKSTELQRLKTELELAGFHVVYFESSQDLDMADIDVSDILLSVARQVSVSLEGIGIKLKPGYF
;
A
#
# COMPACT_ATOMS: atom_id res chain seq x y z
N MET A 1 -7.89 8.78 38.48
CA MET A 1 -6.63 8.14 38.02
C MET A 1 -5.93 9.11 37.08
N ARG A 2 -4.74 9.63 37.45
CA ARG A 2 -3.93 10.42 36.51
C ARG A 2 -3.24 9.45 35.56
N THR A 3 -3.72 9.36 34.33
CA THR A 3 -3.01 8.63 33.26
C THR A 3 -1.70 9.37 33.01
N THR A 4 -0.58 8.78 33.42
CA THR A 4 0.74 9.31 33.13
C THR A 4 0.94 9.33 31.61
N LEU A 5 1.02 10.52 31.03
CA LEU A 5 1.19 10.70 29.59
C LEU A 5 2.53 10.08 29.15
N ASN A 6 2.46 9.07 28.29
CA ASN A 6 3.64 8.54 27.63
C ASN A 6 3.98 9.45 26.43
N LEU A 7 4.89 10.40 26.65
CA LEU A 7 5.29 11.39 25.65
C LEU A 7 5.81 10.76 24.36
N SER A 8 6.58 9.67 24.45
CA SER A 8 7.11 8.97 23.27
C SER A 8 5.98 8.40 22.40
N ARG A 9 5.00 7.75 23.03
CA ARG A 9 3.82 7.24 22.33
C ARG A 9 3.00 8.36 21.70
N PHE A 10 2.78 9.46 22.44
CA PHE A 10 2.02 10.60 21.94
C PHE A 10 2.69 11.25 20.72
N TYR A 11 4.00 11.52 20.81
CA TYR A 11 4.76 12.09 19.70
C TYR A 11 4.71 11.21 18.45
N LYS A 12 4.87 9.88 18.61
CA LYS A 12 4.78 8.93 17.48
C LYS A 12 3.38 8.90 16.86
N ALA A 13 2.33 8.94 17.67
CA ALA A 13 0.95 8.93 17.19
C ALA A 13 0.58 10.21 16.42
N CYS A 14 1.27 11.33 16.69
CA CYS A 14 1.06 12.61 16.00
C CYS A 14 2.05 12.88 14.86
N ASN A 15 2.86 11.88 14.44
CA ASN A 15 3.83 12.07 13.37
C ASN A 15 3.14 12.05 11.98
N PRO A 16 3.07 13.18 11.24
CA PRO A 16 2.38 13.24 9.95
C PRO A 16 3.12 12.52 8.82
N SER A 17 4.41 12.20 9.00
CA SER A 17 5.20 11.45 8.03
C SER A 17 5.02 9.94 8.15
N TYR A 18 4.31 9.48 9.17
CA TYR A 18 4.03 8.05 9.37
C TYR A 18 2.79 7.64 8.59
N THR A 19 2.96 6.68 7.67
CA THR A 19 1.85 6.03 6.97
C THR A 19 1.19 5.02 7.91
N LEU A 20 -0.12 5.15 8.14
CA LEU A 20 -0.85 4.19 8.96
C LEU A 20 -0.99 2.86 8.22
N ASN A 21 -0.64 1.76 8.90
CA ASN A 21 -0.84 0.41 8.37
C ASN A 21 -2.09 -0.21 8.98
N ILE A 22 -3.18 -0.30 8.22
CA ILE A 22 -4.44 -0.89 8.71
C ILE A 22 -4.29 -2.37 9.07
N GLY A 23 -3.28 -3.10 8.58
CA GLY A 23 -2.95 -4.43 9.08
C GLY A 23 -2.60 -4.45 10.58
N ASN A 24 -2.06 -3.35 11.13
CA ASN A 24 -1.65 -3.21 12.52
C ASN A 24 -2.80 -2.71 13.41
N VAL A 25 -3.15 -3.48 14.44
CA VAL A 25 -4.21 -3.14 15.41
C VAL A 25 -3.98 -1.79 16.08
N LEU A 26 -2.72 -1.43 16.36
CA LEU A 26 -2.39 -0.15 16.98
C LEU A 26 -2.60 1.04 16.04
N ASP A 27 -2.47 0.86 14.73
CA ASP A 27 -2.64 1.94 13.76
C ASP A 27 -4.12 2.13 13.41
N ARG A 28 -4.89 1.04 13.39
CA ARG A 28 -6.35 1.07 13.14
C ARG A 28 -7.07 2.07 14.03
N GLN A 29 -6.64 2.22 15.29
CA GLN A 29 -7.27 3.15 16.24
C GLN A 29 -7.11 4.63 15.84
N TYR A 30 -6.14 4.94 14.98
CA TYR A 30 -5.86 6.30 14.51
C TYR A 30 -6.42 6.58 13.12
N TYR A 31 -6.95 5.56 12.42
CA TYR A 31 -7.57 5.75 11.11
C TYR A 31 -8.93 6.44 11.25
N ILE A 32 -9.18 7.42 10.41
CA ILE A 32 -10.46 8.13 10.30
C ILE A 32 -10.89 8.05 8.83
N ASP A 33 -12.08 7.52 8.60
CA ASP A 33 -12.65 7.47 7.26
C ASP A 33 -13.17 8.86 6.89
N PHE A 34 -12.61 9.43 5.83
CA PHE A 34 -13.00 10.72 5.27
C PHE A 34 -13.85 10.58 3.99
N ALA A 35 -14.31 9.38 3.64
CA ALA A 35 -15.10 9.14 2.43
C ALA A 35 -16.30 10.07 2.30
N ASP A 36 -17.03 10.31 3.41
CA ASP A 36 -18.21 11.18 3.42
C ASP A 36 -17.88 12.63 3.03
N VAL A 37 -16.69 13.11 3.41
CA VAL A 37 -16.22 14.47 3.08
C VAL A 37 -15.59 14.52 1.68
N ARG A 38 -14.95 13.43 1.25
CA ARG A 38 -14.36 13.28 -0.09
C ARG A 38 -15.43 13.04 -1.17
N GLY A 39 -16.64 12.65 -0.78
CA GLY A 39 -17.74 12.32 -1.68
C GLY A 39 -17.54 11.04 -2.49
N CYS A 40 -16.54 10.22 -2.14
CA CYS A 40 -16.20 9.00 -2.86
C CYS A 40 -15.52 7.98 -1.94
N LYS A 41 -15.66 6.70 -2.30
CA LYS A 41 -15.07 5.57 -1.58
C LYS A 41 -14.00 4.91 -2.44
N ILE A 42 -12.95 5.68 -2.73
CA ILE A 42 -11.94 5.32 -3.74
C ILE A 42 -11.35 3.93 -3.51
N VAL A 43 -11.00 3.58 -2.26
CA VAL A 43 -10.46 2.23 -1.96
C VAL A 43 -11.45 1.13 -2.32
N GLU A 44 -12.72 1.30 -2.00
CA GLU A 44 -13.77 0.33 -2.34
C GLU A 44 -14.01 0.25 -3.86
N GLU A 45 -13.86 1.36 -4.58
CA GLU A 45 -13.97 1.40 -6.04
C GLU A 45 -12.79 0.69 -6.71
N LEU A 46 -11.56 0.93 -6.24
CA LEU A 46 -10.36 0.24 -6.71
C LEU A 46 -10.47 -1.27 -6.44
N GLN A 47 -10.87 -1.66 -5.24
CA GLN A 47 -11.08 -3.05 -4.84
C GLN A 47 -12.16 -3.72 -5.69
N ARG A 48 -13.30 -3.06 -5.91
CA ARG A 48 -14.39 -3.57 -6.74
C ARG A 48 -13.93 -3.81 -8.17
N THR A 49 -13.14 -2.89 -8.72
CA THR A 49 -12.59 -3.01 -10.08
C THR A 49 -11.71 -4.25 -10.20
N ILE A 50 -10.78 -4.44 -9.26
CA ILE A 50 -9.85 -5.58 -9.24
C ILE A 50 -10.58 -6.90 -9.01
N CYS A 51 -11.46 -6.97 -8.00
CA CYS A 51 -11.99 -8.25 -7.54
C CYS A 51 -13.27 -8.69 -8.27
N ARG A 52 -14.09 -7.75 -8.75
CA ARG A 52 -15.45 -8.05 -9.25
C ARG A 52 -15.67 -7.71 -10.71
N ILE A 53 -15.13 -6.59 -11.18
CA ILE A 53 -15.36 -6.12 -12.55
C ILE A 53 -14.40 -6.80 -13.52
N SER A 54 -13.13 -6.92 -13.13
CA SER A 54 -12.05 -7.45 -13.97
C SER A 54 -11.30 -8.60 -13.26
N PRO A 55 -11.97 -9.70 -12.87
CA PRO A 55 -11.32 -10.79 -12.12
C PRO A 55 -10.24 -11.52 -12.93
N ASP A 56 -10.41 -11.61 -14.25
CA ASP A 56 -9.51 -12.33 -15.16
C ASP A 56 -8.74 -11.39 -16.12
N GLU A 57 -8.84 -10.08 -15.91
CA GLU A 57 -8.21 -9.06 -16.75
C GLU A 57 -7.28 -8.16 -15.93
N PRO A 58 -6.05 -7.89 -16.42
CA PRO A 58 -5.15 -6.98 -15.73
C PRO A 58 -5.72 -5.55 -15.73
N THR A 59 -5.67 -4.89 -14.58
CA THR A 59 -6.10 -3.48 -14.43
C THR A 59 -4.91 -2.59 -14.12
N CYS A 60 -4.96 -1.34 -14.58
CA CYS A 60 -4.01 -0.29 -14.21
C CYS A 60 -4.80 0.92 -13.74
N GLN A 61 -4.58 1.33 -12.49
CA GLN A 61 -5.38 2.34 -11.83
C GLN A 61 -4.47 3.42 -11.26
N LEU A 62 -4.74 4.67 -11.61
CA LEU A 62 -3.95 5.82 -11.17
C LEU A 62 -4.65 6.49 -9.98
N PHE A 63 -3.99 6.46 -8.82
CA PHE A 63 -4.47 7.14 -7.61
C PHE A 63 -3.60 8.36 -7.29
N THR A 64 -4.11 9.57 -7.59
CA THR A 64 -3.37 10.83 -7.42
C THR A 64 -3.98 11.74 -6.35
N GLY A 65 -3.23 12.77 -5.97
CA GLY A 65 -3.64 13.77 -4.98
C GLY A 65 -2.45 14.47 -4.35
N HIS A 66 -2.68 15.55 -3.60
CA HIS A 66 -1.63 16.34 -2.97
C HIS A 66 -0.78 15.55 -1.96
N ILE A 67 0.46 15.98 -1.72
CA ILE A 67 1.33 15.39 -0.69
C ILE A 67 0.64 15.55 0.67
N GLY A 68 0.67 14.51 1.50
CA GLY A 68 0.04 14.51 2.83
C GLY A 68 -1.48 14.29 2.85
N CYS A 69 -2.16 14.07 1.71
CA CYS A 69 -3.61 13.83 1.70
C CYS A 69 -4.04 12.40 2.10
N GLY A 70 -3.09 11.55 2.52
CA GLY A 70 -3.35 10.19 3.02
C GLY A 70 -3.33 9.08 1.96
N LYS A 71 -2.83 9.32 0.74
CA LYS A 71 -2.81 8.31 -0.34
C LYS A 71 -2.15 7.00 0.07
N SER A 72 -0.94 7.06 0.66
CA SER A 72 -0.23 5.85 1.08
C SER A 72 -1.02 5.07 2.13
N THR A 73 -1.72 5.76 3.04
CA THR A 73 -2.60 5.13 4.03
C THR A 73 -3.79 4.41 3.38
N GLU A 74 -4.44 5.05 2.39
CA GLU A 74 -5.53 4.42 1.64
C GLU A 74 -5.04 3.24 0.79
N LEU A 75 -3.80 3.28 0.26
CA LEU A 75 -3.20 2.13 -0.43
C LEU A 75 -2.84 0.98 0.52
N GLN A 76 -2.38 1.26 1.74
CA GLN A 76 -2.18 0.24 2.79
C GLN A 76 -3.50 -0.41 3.22
N ARG A 77 -4.58 0.39 3.27
CA ARG A 77 -5.94 -0.12 3.46
C ARG A 77 -6.34 -1.07 2.32
N LEU A 78 -6.20 -0.63 1.07
CA LEU A 78 -6.50 -1.45 -0.11
C LEU A 78 -5.70 -2.75 -0.11
N LYS A 79 -4.40 -2.69 0.21
CA LYS A 79 -3.55 -3.86 0.38
C LYS A 79 -4.18 -4.87 1.36
N THR A 80 -4.54 -4.40 2.56
CA THR A 80 -5.14 -5.26 3.59
C THR A 80 -6.45 -5.89 3.10
N GLU A 81 -7.29 -5.12 2.41
CA GLU A 81 -8.58 -5.60 1.87
C GLU A 81 -8.37 -6.65 0.76
N LEU A 82 -7.39 -6.45 -0.13
CA LEU A 82 -7.04 -7.40 -1.19
C LEU A 82 -6.43 -8.69 -0.63
N GLU A 83 -5.55 -8.60 0.37
CA GLU A 83 -4.98 -9.76 1.07
C GLU A 83 -6.08 -10.60 1.72
N LEU A 84 -7.06 -9.96 2.37
CA LEU A 84 -8.23 -10.63 2.95
C LEU A 84 -9.13 -11.27 1.88
N ALA A 85 -9.16 -10.70 0.66
CA ALA A 85 -9.86 -11.28 -0.48
C ALA A 85 -9.09 -12.44 -1.15
N GLY A 86 -7.90 -12.81 -0.65
CA GLY A 86 -7.10 -13.93 -1.14
C GLY A 86 -6.07 -13.56 -2.20
N PHE A 87 -5.83 -12.27 -2.45
CA PHE A 87 -4.80 -11.82 -3.38
C PHE A 87 -3.41 -11.84 -2.70
N HIS A 88 -2.39 -12.15 -3.50
CA HIS A 88 -1.01 -11.85 -3.11
C HIS A 88 -0.67 -10.41 -3.51
N VAL A 89 -0.50 -9.53 -2.53
CA VAL A 89 -0.26 -8.10 -2.80
C VAL A 89 1.21 -7.76 -2.62
N VAL A 90 1.84 -7.30 -3.70
CA VAL A 90 3.20 -6.76 -3.66
C VAL A 90 3.10 -5.25 -3.50
N TYR A 91 3.52 -4.75 -2.34
CA TYR A 91 3.55 -3.32 -2.03
C TYR A 91 4.98 -2.84 -1.89
N PHE A 92 5.34 -1.77 -2.60
CA PHE A 92 6.65 -1.15 -2.52
C PHE A 92 6.54 0.38 -2.65
N GLU A 93 7.42 1.10 -1.96
CA GLU A 93 7.50 2.56 -2.00
C GLU A 93 8.63 2.98 -2.92
N SER A 94 8.30 3.72 -3.98
CA SER A 94 9.25 4.04 -5.04
C SER A 94 10.45 4.84 -4.53
N SER A 95 10.30 5.72 -3.53
CA SER A 95 11.41 6.53 -2.98
C SER A 95 12.43 5.73 -2.18
N GLN A 96 12.11 4.49 -1.80
CA GLN A 96 13.06 3.59 -1.12
C GLN A 96 13.83 2.72 -2.10
N ASP A 97 13.25 2.46 -3.28
CA ASP A 97 13.77 1.51 -4.26
C ASP A 97 14.41 2.17 -5.48
N LEU A 98 14.08 3.44 -5.76
CA LEU A 98 14.46 4.14 -6.98
C LEU A 98 15.04 5.53 -6.68
N ASP A 99 16.11 5.89 -7.37
CA ASP A 99 16.61 7.27 -7.37
C ASP A 99 15.70 8.15 -8.22
N MET A 100 14.91 8.99 -7.55
CA MET A 100 13.93 9.86 -8.20
C MET A 100 14.56 10.94 -9.08
N ALA A 101 15.85 11.25 -8.89
CA ALA A 101 16.53 12.28 -9.65
C ALA A 101 17.00 11.80 -11.03
N ASP A 102 17.18 10.50 -11.21
CA ASP A 102 17.72 9.89 -12.43
C ASP A 102 17.11 8.49 -12.62
N ILE A 103 15.83 8.47 -13.02
CA ILE A 103 15.05 7.24 -13.19
C ILE A 103 14.70 6.99 -14.65
N ASP A 104 15.06 5.81 -15.16
CA ASP A 104 14.59 5.32 -16.45
C ASP A 104 13.45 4.30 -16.28
N VAL A 105 12.67 4.08 -17.34
CA VAL A 105 11.62 3.05 -17.40
C VAL A 105 12.19 1.67 -17.09
N SER A 106 13.42 1.41 -17.54
CA SER A 106 14.13 0.15 -17.27
C SER A 106 14.31 -0.09 -15.76
N ASP A 107 14.60 0.96 -14.98
CA ASP A 107 14.77 0.86 -13.53
C ASP A 107 13.46 0.56 -12.82
N ILE A 108 12.36 1.18 -13.29
CA ILE A 108 11.01 0.90 -12.78
C ILE A 108 10.66 -0.57 -13.02
N LEU A 109 10.84 -1.05 -14.26
CA LEU A 109 10.52 -2.43 -14.63
C LEU A 109 11.37 -3.43 -13.84
N LEU A 110 12.67 -3.17 -13.69
CA LEU A 110 13.58 -4.03 -12.93
C LEU A 110 13.21 -4.05 -11.44
N SER A 111 12.84 -2.90 -10.88
CA SER A 111 12.41 -2.79 -9.48
C SER A 111 11.12 -3.55 -9.24
N VAL A 112 10.13 -3.44 -10.14
CA VAL A 112 8.90 -4.24 -10.09
C VAL A 112 9.22 -5.73 -10.16
N ALA A 113 10.04 -6.15 -11.14
CA ALA A 113 10.42 -7.55 -11.30
C ALA A 113 11.12 -8.11 -10.05
N ARG A 114 12.04 -7.32 -9.45
CA ARG A 114 12.73 -7.67 -8.21
C ARG A 114 11.76 -7.81 -7.04
N GLN A 115 10.90 -6.82 -6.81
CA GLN A 115 9.97 -6.83 -5.68
C GLN A 115 8.95 -7.97 -5.78
N VAL A 116 8.44 -8.24 -6.99
CA VAL A 116 7.57 -9.40 -7.23
C VAL A 116 8.32 -10.70 -6.95
N SER A 117 9.55 -10.85 -7.45
CA SER A 117 10.35 -12.06 -7.23
C SER A 117 10.60 -12.33 -5.74
N VAL A 118 11.05 -11.31 -5.00
CA VAL A 118 11.29 -11.40 -3.55
C VAL A 118 10.01 -11.75 -2.79
N SER A 119 8.89 -11.12 -3.16
CA SER A 119 7.59 -11.37 -2.52
C SER A 119 7.09 -12.80 -2.74
N LEU A 120 7.25 -13.33 -3.97
CA LEU A 120 6.87 -14.71 -4.32
C LEU A 120 7.78 -15.75 -3.65
N GLU A 121 9.08 -15.50 -3.58
CA GLU A 121 10.01 -16.37 -2.86
C GLU A 121 9.66 -16.46 -1.36
N GLY A 122 9.24 -15.34 -0.77
CA GLY A 122 8.79 -15.28 0.63
C GLY A 122 7.61 -16.19 0.95
N ILE A 123 6.77 -16.52 -0.05
CA ILE A 123 5.64 -17.47 0.09
C ILE A 123 5.97 -18.86 -0.47
N GLY A 124 7.24 -19.14 -0.76
CA GLY A 124 7.72 -20.45 -1.21
C GLY A 124 7.59 -20.69 -2.72
N ILE A 125 7.21 -19.69 -3.51
CA ILE A 125 7.15 -19.78 -4.96
C ILE A 125 8.51 -19.41 -5.52
N LYS A 126 9.30 -20.41 -5.90
CA LYS A 126 10.59 -20.19 -6.57
C LYS A 126 10.39 -20.02 -8.06
N LEU A 127 10.71 -18.83 -8.56
CA LEU A 127 10.76 -18.57 -10.00
C LEU A 127 11.94 -19.38 -10.58
N LYS A 128 11.63 -20.33 -11.47
CA LYS A 128 12.66 -20.98 -12.26
C LYS A 128 12.94 -20.10 -13.47
N PRO A 129 14.20 -19.78 -13.78
CA PRO A 129 14.52 -19.16 -15.06
C PRO A 129 14.02 -20.08 -16.17
N GLY A 130 13.09 -19.58 -16.99
CA GLY A 130 12.73 -20.23 -18.24
C GLY A 130 13.91 -20.07 -19.18
N TYR A 131 14.67 -21.13 -19.41
CA TYR A 131 15.65 -21.14 -20.50
C TYR A 131 14.87 -21.10 -21.81
N PHE A 132 15.18 -20.10 -22.65
CA PHE A 132 14.90 -20.16 -24.08
C PHE A 132 15.85 -21.13 -24.76
#